data_AF-A0A1C7MDJ2-F1
#
_entry.id   AF-A0A1C7MDJ2-F1
#
_cell.length_a   1.000
_cell.length_b   1.000
_cell.length_c   1.000
_cell.angle_alpha   90.00
_cell.angle_beta   90.00
_cell.angle_gamma   90.00
#
_symmetry.space_group_name_H-M   'P 1'
#
loop_
_entity.id
_entity.type
_entity.pdbx_description
1 polymer ?
#
loop_
_entity_poly.entity_id
_entity_poly.type
_entity_poly.pdbx_seq_one_letter_code
_entity_poly.pdbx_strand_id
1 'polypeptide(L)'
;MIGLNGSFIFPPFLNLMALIAERAGRVHIRVGGNTQETATLVDSLADGKAIEKQHVDLNTPTQTPTLLYTPEILYLFANISALVNAKWYLGIPLNDTANLRLAIAEYGDRILGDNLLGLQVGNEPDLYQRHGHRPLGYDAQSYFGEFGTVVAALQADTSVSVINNLIGPSIATGDWHPEDVWNTGFIPAYTNNLAALSVEHYPDDNCAAIYQGFGTPKDPQTEFAAYLDHSAGMKTIQLYLNTSMIAVAAGKQLIMFETNTASCGGFPGISPSFGAALWVLDYGLQMAYSNFSHALLHVGGQDVYYNPFTPPPTNQSLYRQWTIGPIFYSVLAVSEALGSSNNSQIIDLNANGGDLHTPGYAIYENGNLARLALFNYMTDPSGANDYTATISVGGGQTGLPNGTPAQIQVKYLVAPSVSEKFNISWGGQSFGGQLESDGRLQGNLTIETVTCDQTANTCQVKVPAPGFALVFMSSGAFDESTPSATATFATTAWTKTMHTATMDPAALATSNGHMGMGGKLGSTSKGSNGAMKAAGVYPSMVALMGMVACAGMMMGTLVRQL
;
A
#
# COMPACT_ATOMS: atom_id res chain seq x y z
N MET A 1 -9.79 -1.77 -6.65
CA MET A 1 -9.02 -1.00 -5.65
C MET A 1 -8.99 0.48 -5.99
N ILE A 2 -8.64 0.89 -7.21
CA ILE A 2 -8.46 2.32 -7.55
C ILE A 2 -9.74 3.05 -8.03
N GLY A 3 -10.66 2.33 -8.65
CA GLY A 3 -11.90 2.85 -9.23
C GLY A 3 -12.65 1.75 -10.00
N LEU A 4 -13.73 2.13 -10.68
CA LEU A 4 -14.50 1.23 -11.55
C LEU A 4 -14.27 1.51 -13.05
N ASN A 5 -14.12 2.78 -13.43
CA ASN A 5 -13.90 3.27 -14.81
C ASN A 5 -13.45 4.74 -14.76
N GLY A 6 -13.31 5.40 -15.93
CA GLY A 6 -12.85 6.78 -16.02
C GLY A 6 -13.69 7.79 -15.25
N SER A 7 -14.98 7.50 -15.01
CA SER A 7 -15.91 8.40 -14.31
C SER A 7 -16.07 8.08 -12.82
N PHE A 8 -15.48 6.99 -12.31
CA PHE A 8 -15.69 6.53 -10.94
C PHE A 8 -14.37 6.12 -10.29
N ILE A 9 -13.77 7.05 -9.56
CA ILE A 9 -12.55 6.87 -8.75
C ILE A 9 -12.94 6.68 -7.29
N PHE A 10 -12.27 5.81 -6.55
CA PHE A 10 -12.52 5.67 -5.12
C PHE A 10 -11.79 6.77 -4.33
N PRO A 11 -12.49 7.65 -3.59
CA PRO A 11 -11.84 8.72 -2.82
C PRO A 11 -10.79 8.23 -1.80
N PRO A 12 -10.97 7.09 -1.09
CA PRO A 12 -9.92 6.57 -0.22
C PRO A 12 -8.59 6.32 -0.93
N PHE A 13 -8.63 5.82 -2.17
CA PHE A 13 -7.41 5.65 -2.97
C PHE A 13 -6.74 7.01 -3.25
N LEU A 14 -7.51 8.01 -3.68
CA LEU A 14 -6.97 9.35 -3.93
C LEU A 14 -6.37 10.00 -2.68
N ASN A 15 -7.03 9.86 -1.52
CA ASN A 15 -6.50 10.37 -0.25
C ASN A 15 -5.14 9.74 0.08
N LEU A 16 -5.01 8.41 -0.07
CA LEU A 16 -3.74 7.71 0.16
C LEU A 16 -2.65 8.14 -0.83
N MET A 17 -2.98 8.26 -2.11
CA MET A 17 -2.02 8.70 -3.14
C MET A 17 -1.56 10.14 -2.92
N ALA A 18 -2.47 11.03 -2.49
CA ALA A 18 -2.14 12.41 -2.16
C ALA A 18 -1.16 12.49 -1.00
N LEU A 19 -1.34 11.66 0.05
CA LEU A 19 -0.38 11.60 1.16
C LEU A 19 1.04 11.27 0.69
N ILE A 20 1.20 10.36 -0.27
CA ILE A 20 2.51 10.02 -0.83
C ILE A 20 3.04 11.19 -1.68
N ALA A 21 2.23 11.67 -2.63
CA ALA A 21 2.65 12.72 -3.56
C ALA A 21 3.02 14.04 -2.86
N GLU A 22 2.35 14.38 -1.76
CA GLU A 22 2.66 15.55 -0.93
C GLU A 22 4.03 15.47 -0.24
N ARG A 23 4.56 14.26 -0.03
CA ARG A 23 5.82 14.02 0.71
C ARG A 23 6.99 13.71 -0.21
N ALA A 24 6.74 12.89 -1.23
CA ALA A 24 7.74 12.46 -2.22
C ALA A 24 7.70 13.28 -3.51
N GLY A 25 6.80 14.27 -3.63
CA GLY A 25 6.57 15.08 -4.84
C GLY A 25 5.72 14.39 -5.91
N ARG A 26 5.73 13.06 -5.98
CA ARG A 26 4.89 12.24 -6.89
C ARG A 26 4.74 10.81 -6.40
N VAL A 27 3.72 10.10 -6.91
CA VAL A 27 3.55 8.66 -6.69
C VAL A 27 3.73 7.89 -8.01
N HIS A 28 4.50 6.80 -7.96
CA HIS A 28 4.72 5.91 -9.09
C HIS A 28 3.90 4.64 -8.93
N ILE A 29 3.14 4.26 -9.95
CA ILE A 29 2.28 3.09 -9.94
C ILE A 29 2.57 2.24 -11.17
N ARG A 30 2.94 0.98 -10.96
CA ARG A 30 3.05 -0.01 -12.02
C ARG A 30 1.75 -0.82 -12.11
N VAL A 31 1.30 -1.06 -13.34
CA VAL A 31 0.19 -1.96 -13.64
C VAL A 31 0.73 -3.11 -14.49
N GLY A 32 0.80 -4.31 -13.90
CA GLY A 32 1.43 -5.47 -14.50
C GLY A 32 1.16 -6.75 -13.70
N GLY A 33 2.24 -7.46 -13.31
CA GLY A 33 2.18 -8.76 -12.65
C GLY A 33 1.83 -9.89 -13.62
N ASN A 34 1.70 -11.12 -13.12
CA ASN A 34 1.36 -12.29 -13.96
C ASN A 34 0.11 -12.10 -14.85
N THR A 35 -0.88 -11.30 -14.41
CA THR A 35 -2.08 -10.98 -15.21
C THR A 35 -1.78 -10.18 -16.48
N GLN A 36 -0.66 -9.46 -16.54
CA GLN A 36 -0.19 -8.75 -17.74
C GLN A 36 -0.10 -9.70 -18.92
N GLU A 37 0.44 -10.90 -18.69
CA GLU A 37 0.74 -11.86 -19.73
C GLU A 37 -0.48 -12.33 -20.49
N THR A 38 -1.68 -12.25 -19.93
CA THR A 38 -2.92 -12.64 -20.61
C THR A 38 -3.87 -11.47 -20.81
N ALA A 39 -3.45 -10.24 -20.51
CA ALA A 39 -4.29 -9.06 -20.63
C ALA A 39 -4.49 -8.61 -22.09
N THR A 40 -5.74 -8.41 -22.49
CA THR A 40 -6.12 -7.95 -23.84
C THR A 40 -7.06 -6.75 -23.74
N LEU A 41 -6.73 -5.69 -24.48
CA LEU A 41 -7.62 -4.54 -24.65
C LEU A 41 -8.76 -4.91 -25.59
N VAL A 42 -10.00 -4.59 -25.19
CA VAL A 42 -11.21 -4.70 -26.02
C VAL A 42 -11.97 -3.39 -26.00
N ASP A 43 -12.71 -3.08 -27.07
CA ASP A 43 -13.44 -1.81 -27.17
C ASP A 43 -14.51 -1.65 -26.08
N SER A 44 -15.20 -2.74 -25.75
CA SER A 44 -16.25 -2.76 -24.72
C SER A 44 -16.48 -4.17 -24.17
N LEU A 45 -17.10 -4.25 -23.00
CA LEU A 45 -17.58 -5.48 -22.37
C LEU A 45 -19.11 -5.46 -22.32
N ALA A 46 -19.73 -6.65 -22.41
CA ALA A 46 -21.19 -6.78 -22.53
C ALA A 46 -21.96 -6.22 -21.32
N ASP A 47 -21.36 -6.23 -20.14
CA ASP A 47 -21.94 -5.70 -18.91
C ASP A 47 -21.53 -4.24 -18.62
N GLY A 48 -20.82 -3.60 -19.55
CA GLY A 48 -20.37 -2.21 -19.44
C GLY A 48 -19.27 -1.98 -18.39
N LYS A 49 -18.67 -3.04 -17.83
CA LYS A 49 -17.52 -2.89 -16.94
C LYS A 49 -16.27 -2.48 -17.73
N ALA A 50 -15.29 -1.94 -17.01
CA ALA A 50 -13.99 -1.61 -17.58
C ALA A 50 -13.01 -2.79 -17.60
N ILE A 51 -13.31 -3.85 -16.84
CA ILE A 51 -12.43 -5.02 -16.68
C ILE A 51 -13.25 -6.28 -16.37
N GLU A 52 -12.83 -7.40 -16.95
CA GLU A 52 -13.42 -8.72 -16.71
C GLU A 52 -12.33 -9.79 -16.64
N LYS A 53 -12.44 -10.65 -15.60
CA LYS A 53 -11.65 -11.87 -15.50
C LYS A 53 -12.41 -12.98 -16.21
N GLN A 54 -11.85 -13.49 -17.30
CA GLN A 54 -12.37 -14.66 -18.00
C GLN A 54 -12.06 -15.94 -17.21
N HIS A 55 -12.57 -17.08 -17.69
CA HIS A 55 -12.39 -18.38 -17.04
C HIS A 55 -10.89 -18.68 -16.81
N VAL A 56 -10.59 -19.20 -15.62
CA VAL A 56 -9.25 -19.60 -15.19
C VAL A 56 -8.91 -20.96 -15.78
N ASP A 57 -7.77 -21.11 -16.45
CA ASP A 57 -7.24 -22.45 -16.75
C ASP A 57 -6.63 -23.05 -15.48
N LEU A 58 -7.31 -24.05 -14.93
CA LEU A 58 -6.93 -24.74 -13.70
C LEU A 58 -5.61 -25.52 -13.83
N ASN A 59 -5.09 -25.70 -15.06
CA ASN A 59 -3.82 -26.38 -15.31
C ASN A 59 -2.60 -25.45 -15.30
N THR A 60 -2.82 -24.13 -15.20
CA THR A 60 -1.71 -23.17 -15.07
C THR A 60 -1.26 -23.05 -13.61
N PRO A 61 0.04 -23.07 -13.29
CA PRO A 61 0.51 -23.05 -11.89
C PRO A 61 0.06 -21.84 -11.08
N THR A 62 -0.13 -20.69 -11.75
CA THR A 62 -0.60 -19.45 -11.12
C THR A 62 -2.12 -19.29 -11.19
N GLN A 63 -2.83 -20.12 -11.98
CA GLN A 63 -4.28 -20.04 -12.18
C GLN A 63 -4.76 -18.62 -12.54
N THR A 64 -3.95 -17.91 -13.34
CA THR A 64 -4.21 -16.51 -13.67
C THR A 64 -5.29 -16.45 -14.77
N PRO A 65 -6.43 -15.77 -14.54
CA PRO A 65 -7.47 -15.66 -15.56
C PRO A 65 -7.00 -14.79 -16.73
N THR A 66 -7.45 -15.10 -17.94
CA THR A 66 -7.35 -14.15 -19.05
C THR A 66 -8.08 -12.87 -18.68
N LEU A 67 -7.42 -11.72 -18.86
CA LEU A 67 -7.93 -10.44 -18.42
C LEU A 67 -8.36 -9.61 -19.63
N LEU A 68 -9.66 -9.31 -19.73
CA LEU A 68 -10.13 -8.32 -20.69
C LEU A 68 -10.26 -6.98 -19.99
N TYR A 69 -9.79 -5.91 -20.63
CA TYR A 69 -9.96 -4.55 -20.14
C TYR A 69 -10.28 -3.60 -21.28
N THR A 70 -10.92 -2.48 -20.96
CA THR A 70 -11.29 -1.46 -21.95
C THR A 70 -10.46 -0.19 -21.74
N PRO A 71 -10.46 0.75 -22.71
CA PRO A 71 -9.80 2.05 -22.56
C PRO A 71 -10.23 2.85 -21.32
N GLU A 72 -11.38 2.54 -20.71
CA GLU A 72 -11.85 3.16 -19.47
C GLU A 72 -10.86 3.02 -18.30
N ILE A 73 -10.05 1.96 -18.27
CA ILE A 73 -9.00 1.81 -17.26
C ILE A 73 -7.90 2.86 -17.45
N LEU A 74 -7.53 3.19 -18.69
CA LEU A 74 -6.52 4.21 -18.97
C LEU A 74 -7.05 5.63 -18.73
N TYR A 75 -8.32 5.89 -19.03
CA TYR A 75 -8.96 7.15 -18.64
C TYR A 75 -9.07 7.30 -17.11
N LEU A 76 -9.31 6.21 -16.39
CA LEU A 76 -9.26 6.19 -14.92
C LEU A 76 -7.87 6.61 -14.43
N PHE A 77 -6.80 6.06 -15.00
CA PHE A 77 -5.43 6.46 -14.65
C PHE A 77 -5.15 7.94 -14.95
N ALA A 78 -5.54 8.42 -16.13
CA ALA A 78 -5.39 9.82 -16.51
C ALA A 78 -6.14 10.77 -15.56
N ASN A 79 -7.37 10.42 -15.18
CA ASN A 79 -8.18 11.22 -14.27
C ASN A 79 -7.63 11.20 -12.83
N ILE A 80 -7.02 10.10 -12.39
CA ILE A 80 -6.26 10.08 -11.13
C ILE A 80 -5.06 11.05 -11.23
N SER A 81 -4.30 11.01 -12.32
CA SER A 81 -3.16 11.91 -12.56
C SER A 81 -3.55 13.39 -12.67
N ALA A 82 -4.80 13.69 -13.04
CA ALA A 82 -5.34 15.05 -13.04
C ALA A 82 -5.69 15.57 -11.63
N LEU A 83 -5.84 14.67 -10.65
CA LEU A 83 -6.23 15.01 -9.27
C LEU A 83 -5.05 14.93 -8.29
N VAL A 84 -4.12 14.02 -8.53
CA VAL A 84 -2.91 13.77 -7.73
C VAL A 84 -1.74 13.57 -8.69
N ASN A 85 -0.52 13.97 -8.31
CA ASN A 85 0.69 13.75 -9.12
C ASN A 85 1.09 12.26 -9.17
N ALA A 86 0.24 11.45 -9.78
CA ALA A 86 0.42 10.02 -9.98
C ALA A 86 0.94 9.76 -11.39
N LYS A 87 1.93 8.88 -11.49
CA LYS A 87 2.64 8.52 -12.71
C LYS A 87 2.63 7.00 -12.86
N TRP A 88 2.57 6.54 -14.10
CA TRP A 88 2.20 5.16 -14.42
C TRP A 88 3.28 4.45 -15.21
N TYR A 89 3.49 3.18 -14.88
CA TYR A 89 4.14 2.22 -15.76
C TYR A 89 3.11 1.19 -16.21
N LEU A 90 3.13 0.81 -17.49
CA LEU A 90 2.20 -0.16 -18.05
C LEU A 90 2.95 -1.39 -18.60
N GLY A 91 2.35 -2.56 -18.45
CA GLY A 91 2.92 -3.81 -18.92
C GLY A 91 2.48 -4.22 -20.32
N ILE A 92 3.43 -4.46 -21.23
CA ILE A 92 3.22 -5.11 -22.53
C ILE A 92 3.23 -6.63 -22.33
N PRO A 93 2.16 -7.36 -22.68
CA PRO A 93 2.14 -8.82 -22.63
C PRO A 93 3.18 -9.42 -23.58
N LEU A 94 3.90 -10.46 -23.15
CA LEU A 94 4.92 -11.14 -23.95
C LEU A 94 4.70 -12.65 -24.05
N ASN A 95 3.70 -13.23 -23.40
CA ASN A 95 3.36 -14.65 -23.54
C ASN A 95 3.13 -15.16 -24.99
N ASP A 96 2.88 -14.29 -25.97
CA ASP A 96 2.77 -14.65 -27.40
C ASP A 96 3.49 -13.59 -28.24
N THR A 97 4.68 -13.95 -28.75
CA THR A 97 5.50 -13.09 -29.59
C THR A 97 5.14 -13.14 -31.07
N ALA A 98 4.29 -14.08 -31.49
CA ALA A 98 3.76 -14.12 -32.85
C ALA A 98 2.59 -13.13 -33.02
N ASN A 99 1.85 -12.84 -31.95
CA ASN A 99 0.72 -11.90 -31.94
C ASN A 99 0.86 -10.87 -30.82
N LEU A 100 1.82 -9.95 -30.97
CA LEU A 100 2.05 -8.90 -29.98
C LEU A 100 0.80 -8.04 -29.76
N ARG A 101 0.44 -7.83 -28.49
CA ARG A 101 -0.71 -7.02 -28.06
C ARG A 101 -0.24 -5.63 -27.62
N LEU A 102 0.05 -4.78 -28.60
CA LEU A 102 0.63 -3.45 -28.38
C LEU A 102 -0.40 -2.35 -28.06
N ALA A 103 -1.70 -2.66 -28.08
CA ALA A 103 -2.77 -1.70 -27.77
C ALA A 103 -2.60 -1.00 -26.42
N ILE A 104 -1.98 -1.64 -25.42
CA ILE A 104 -1.66 -1.00 -24.13
C ILE A 104 -0.65 0.14 -24.28
N ALA A 105 0.34 -0.02 -25.16
CA ALA A 105 1.34 0.99 -25.47
C ALA A 105 0.70 2.12 -26.30
N GLU A 106 -0.06 1.78 -27.34
CA GLU A 106 -0.75 2.72 -28.22
C GLU A 106 -1.72 3.64 -27.45
N TYR A 107 -2.62 3.04 -26.66
CA TYR A 107 -3.61 3.80 -25.89
C TYR A 107 -2.97 4.46 -24.67
N GLY A 108 -2.00 3.79 -24.02
CA GLY A 108 -1.27 4.32 -22.88
C GLY A 108 -0.54 5.61 -23.24
N ASP A 109 0.23 5.60 -24.31
CA ASP A 109 0.96 6.78 -24.82
C ASP A 109 0.00 7.93 -25.11
N ARG A 110 -1.07 7.66 -25.88
CA ARG A 110 -2.06 8.67 -26.26
C ARG A 110 -2.84 9.25 -25.09
N ILE A 111 -3.29 8.43 -24.14
CA ILE A 111 -4.21 8.83 -23.06
C ILE A 111 -3.45 9.41 -21.87
N LEU A 112 -2.33 8.81 -21.49
CA LEU A 112 -1.56 9.22 -20.31
C LEU A 112 -0.55 10.32 -20.63
N GLY A 113 -0.01 10.36 -21.86
CA GLY A 113 1.04 11.30 -22.26
C GLY A 113 2.20 11.31 -21.28
N ASP A 114 2.57 12.50 -20.77
CA ASP A 114 3.63 12.70 -19.77
C ASP A 114 3.38 12.02 -18.40
N ASN A 115 2.23 11.37 -18.21
CA ASN A 115 1.97 10.52 -17.05
C ASN A 115 2.40 9.06 -17.26
N LEU A 116 2.74 8.64 -18.48
CA LEU A 116 3.33 7.32 -18.76
C LEU A 116 4.86 7.40 -18.65
N LEU A 117 5.41 6.81 -17.60
CA LEU A 117 6.86 6.79 -17.33
C LEU A 117 7.59 5.73 -18.14
N GLY A 118 6.93 4.62 -18.46
CA GLY A 118 7.55 3.55 -19.23
C GLY A 118 6.68 2.32 -19.41
N LEU A 119 7.14 1.46 -20.30
CA LEU A 119 6.46 0.25 -20.74
C LEU A 119 7.31 -0.98 -20.40
N GLN A 120 6.83 -1.82 -19.48
CA GLN A 120 7.49 -3.07 -19.15
C GLN A 120 7.25 -4.11 -20.23
N VAL A 121 8.31 -4.78 -20.69
CA VAL A 121 8.21 -5.83 -21.72
C VAL A 121 8.27 -7.20 -21.05
N GLY A 122 7.09 -7.79 -20.82
CA GLY A 122 6.95 -9.04 -20.09
C GLY A 122 7.14 -8.91 -18.56
N ASN A 123 6.61 -9.87 -17.83
CA ASN A 123 6.66 -10.02 -16.38
C ASN A 123 7.34 -11.34 -16.03
N GLU A 124 8.45 -11.30 -15.29
CA GLU A 124 9.17 -12.50 -14.82
C GLU A 124 9.44 -13.51 -15.95
N PRO A 125 10.09 -13.08 -17.06
CA PRO A 125 10.32 -13.95 -18.22
C PRO A 125 11.16 -15.19 -17.89
N ASP A 126 11.93 -15.15 -16.80
CA ASP A 126 12.66 -16.30 -16.27
C ASP A 126 11.72 -17.44 -15.86
N LEU A 127 10.49 -17.13 -15.44
CA LEU A 127 9.49 -18.11 -15.02
C LEU A 127 8.60 -18.61 -16.17
N TYR A 128 8.77 -18.13 -17.41
CA TYR A 128 7.88 -18.48 -18.53
C TYR A 128 7.82 -19.98 -18.83
N GLN A 129 8.93 -20.70 -18.69
CA GLN A 129 8.94 -22.15 -18.86
C GLN A 129 8.09 -22.83 -17.77
N ARG A 130 8.26 -22.40 -16.52
CA ARG A 130 7.55 -22.92 -15.35
C ARG A 130 6.05 -22.66 -15.45
N HIS A 131 5.66 -21.49 -15.96
CA HIS A 131 4.27 -21.07 -16.11
C HIS A 131 3.62 -21.56 -17.42
N GLY A 132 4.35 -22.30 -18.25
CA GLY A 132 3.82 -22.86 -19.51
C GLY A 132 3.60 -21.82 -20.61
N HIS A 133 4.19 -20.62 -20.49
CA HIS A 133 4.18 -19.60 -21.54
C HIS A 133 5.20 -19.91 -22.64
N ARG A 134 6.25 -20.67 -22.32
CA ARG A 134 7.30 -21.06 -23.26
C ARG A 134 7.66 -22.54 -23.12
N PRO A 135 8.14 -23.18 -24.20
CA PRO A 135 8.61 -24.57 -24.15
C PRO A 135 9.89 -24.71 -23.33
N LEU A 136 10.27 -25.96 -23.05
CA LEU A 136 11.55 -26.28 -22.42
C LEU A 136 12.72 -25.73 -23.26
N GLY A 137 13.70 -25.13 -22.59
CA GLY A 137 14.89 -24.53 -23.20
C GLY A 137 14.78 -23.03 -23.48
N TYR A 138 13.69 -22.37 -23.07
CA TYR A 138 13.62 -20.91 -23.07
C TYR A 138 14.57 -20.31 -22.03
N ASP A 139 15.42 -19.39 -22.47
CA ASP A 139 16.52 -18.84 -21.69
C ASP A 139 16.65 -17.31 -21.88
N ALA A 140 17.62 -16.70 -21.19
CA ALA A 140 17.89 -15.27 -21.28
C ALA A 140 18.19 -14.81 -22.72
N GLN A 141 18.83 -15.65 -23.54
CA GLN A 141 19.14 -15.36 -24.95
C GLN A 141 17.87 -15.38 -25.83
N SER A 142 16.93 -16.26 -25.51
CA SER A 142 15.60 -16.29 -26.12
C SER A 142 14.82 -15.02 -25.80
N TYR A 143 14.78 -14.61 -24.52
CA TYR A 143 14.16 -13.35 -24.11
C TYR A 143 14.82 -12.13 -24.78
N PHE A 144 16.14 -12.10 -24.89
CA PHE A 144 16.87 -11.06 -25.62
C PHE A 144 16.32 -10.88 -27.05
N GLY A 145 16.06 -11.98 -27.78
CA GLY A 145 15.49 -11.92 -29.13
C GLY A 145 14.03 -11.46 -29.16
N GLU A 146 13.23 -11.91 -28.20
CA GLU A 146 11.82 -11.54 -28.07
C GLU A 146 11.64 -10.05 -27.70
N PHE A 147 12.48 -9.52 -26.81
CA PHE A 147 12.53 -8.09 -26.53
C PHE A 147 12.84 -7.28 -27.80
N GLY A 148 13.79 -7.75 -28.61
CA GLY A 148 14.11 -7.15 -29.91
C GLY A 148 12.94 -7.16 -30.89
N THR A 149 12.08 -8.17 -30.82
CA THR A 149 10.86 -8.27 -31.63
C THR A 149 9.85 -7.19 -31.24
N VAL A 150 9.68 -6.94 -29.94
CA VAL A 150 8.84 -5.83 -29.43
C VAL A 150 9.41 -4.47 -29.81
N VAL A 151 10.73 -4.28 -29.68
CA VAL A 151 11.40 -3.04 -30.12
C VAL A 151 11.13 -2.76 -31.60
N ALA A 152 11.33 -3.76 -32.47
CA ALA A 152 11.10 -3.60 -33.90
C ALA A 152 9.63 -3.31 -34.24
N ALA A 153 8.70 -3.96 -33.54
CA ALA A 153 7.26 -3.73 -33.74
C ALA A 153 6.84 -2.31 -33.33
N LEU A 154 7.28 -1.82 -32.16
CA LEU A 154 7.00 -0.46 -31.71
C LEU A 154 7.64 0.60 -32.60
N GLN A 155 8.83 0.34 -33.15
CA GLN A 155 9.47 1.24 -34.12
C GLN A 155 8.69 1.34 -35.44
N ALA A 156 7.99 0.27 -35.83
CA ALA A 156 7.17 0.25 -37.03
C ALA A 156 5.74 0.80 -36.79
N ASP A 157 5.31 0.89 -35.54
CA ASP A 157 3.98 1.37 -35.17
C ASP A 157 3.93 2.90 -35.04
N THR A 158 3.26 3.55 -35.98
CA THR A 158 3.09 5.01 -35.98
C THR A 158 2.13 5.53 -34.90
N SER A 159 1.45 4.64 -34.18
CA SER A 159 0.49 4.97 -33.12
C SER A 159 1.17 5.17 -31.75
N VAL A 160 2.45 4.80 -31.63
CA VAL A 160 3.27 5.00 -30.43
C VAL A 160 4.33 6.06 -30.74
N SER A 161 4.30 7.17 -29.98
CA SER A 161 5.20 8.31 -30.18
C SER A 161 6.49 8.20 -29.37
N VAL A 162 6.46 7.52 -28.22
CA VAL A 162 7.61 7.32 -27.33
C VAL A 162 8.06 5.87 -27.35
N ILE A 163 9.22 5.61 -27.96
CA ILE A 163 9.77 4.25 -28.17
C ILE A 163 11.08 4.00 -27.39
N ASN A 164 11.51 4.97 -26.59
CA ASN A 164 12.72 4.96 -25.77
C ASN A 164 12.41 4.86 -24.26
N ASN A 165 11.22 4.39 -23.91
CA ASN A 165 10.74 4.27 -22.54
C ASN A 165 10.48 2.82 -22.09
N LEU A 166 11.10 1.83 -22.75
CA LEU A 166 10.93 0.44 -22.37
C LEU A 166 11.65 0.13 -21.05
N ILE A 167 11.09 -0.81 -20.29
CA ILE A 167 11.62 -1.29 -19.02
C ILE A 167 11.77 -2.81 -19.11
N GLY A 168 12.93 -3.30 -18.68
CA GLY A 168 13.22 -4.73 -18.64
C GLY A 168 14.56 -5.04 -17.95
N PRO A 169 14.86 -6.33 -17.70
CA PRO A 169 14.08 -7.49 -18.10
C PRO A 169 12.96 -7.88 -17.12
N SER A 170 12.90 -7.25 -15.93
CA SER A 170 11.89 -7.55 -14.90
C SER A 170 11.83 -9.04 -14.51
N ILE A 171 12.98 -9.69 -14.35
CA ILE A 171 13.04 -11.09 -13.90
C ILE A 171 12.70 -11.21 -12.41
N ALA A 172 12.15 -12.35 -11.99
CA ALA A 172 11.88 -12.69 -10.59
C ALA A 172 13.16 -13.02 -9.78
N THR A 173 14.26 -13.25 -10.49
CA THR A 173 15.47 -13.88 -9.97
C THR A 173 15.17 -15.28 -9.41
N GLY A 174 14.28 -16.01 -10.11
CA GLY A 174 13.88 -17.37 -9.74
C GLY A 174 14.67 -18.42 -10.50
N ASP A 175 14.51 -18.45 -11.83
CA ASP A 175 15.20 -19.42 -12.70
C ASP A 175 16.48 -18.85 -13.32
N TRP A 176 16.56 -17.52 -13.45
CA TRP A 176 17.73 -16.79 -13.98
C TRP A 176 18.27 -15.82 -12.93
N HIS A 177 19.53 -15.42 -13.09
CA HIS A 177 20.07 -14.24 -12.43
C HIS A 177 20.08 -13.04 -13.40
N PRO A 178 20.05 -11.78 -12.92
CA PRO A 178 20.06 -10.62 -13.81
C PRO A 178 21.27 -10.63 -14.77
N GLU A 179 22.42 -11.08 -14.27
CA GLU A 179 23.67 -11.22 -15.02
C GLU A 179 23.53 -12.15 -16.24
N ASP A 180 22.67 -13.16 -16.19
CA ASP A 180 22.43 -14.03 -17.35
C ASP A 180 21.84 -13.24 -18.51
N VAL A 181 20.95 -12.29 -18.23
CA VAL A 181 20.39 -11.37 -19.23
C VAL A 181 21.42 -10.35 -19.68
N TRP A 182 22.17 -9.74 -18.76
CA TRP A 182 23.19 -8.75 -19.10
C TRP A 182 24.28 -9.33 -20.02
N ASN A 183 24.69 -10.58 -19.79
CA ASN A 183 25.71 -11.28 -20.56
C ASN A 183 25.30 -11.61 -22.00
N THR A 184 24.01 -11.54 -22.35
CA THR A 184 23.54 -11.64 -23.74
C THR A 184 23.90 -10.43 -24.60
N GLY A 185 24.34 -9.32 -23.97
CA GLY A 185 24.48 -8.02 -24.62
C GLY A 185 23.19 -7.18 -24.62
N PHE A 186 22.21 -7.53 -23.78
CA PHE A 186 20.90 -6.86 -23.68
C PHE A 186 21.01 -5.33 -23.54
N ILE A 187 21.80 -4.85 -22.57
CA ILE A 187 21.93 -3.42 -22.28
C ILE A 187 22.49 -2.66 -23.48
N PRO A 188 23.68 -2.98 -24.04
CA PRO A 188 24.22 -2.24 -25.17
C PRO A 188 23.34 -2.36 -26.43
N ALA A 189 22.67 -3.49 -26.67
CA ALA A 189 21.80 -3.66 -27.82
C ALA A 189 20.54 -2.77 -27.77
N TYR A 190 19.94 -2.61 -26.59
CA TYR A 190 18.66 -1.93 -26.41
C TYR A 190 18.75 -0.61 -25.62
N THR A 191 19.95 -0.08 -25.37
CA THR A 191 20.15 1.12 -24.54
C THR A 191 19.36 2.34 -25.02
N ASN A 192 19.16 2.50 -26.33
CA ASN A 192 18.39 3.59 -26.91
C ASN A 192 16.87 3.42 -26.76
N ASN A 193 16.41 2.20 -26.44
CA ASN A 193 15.02 1.86 -26.24
C ASN A 193 14.65 1.78 -24.75
N LEU A 194 15.62 1.51 -23.88
CA LEU A 194 15.43 1.35 -22.45
C LEU A 194 15.40 2.70 -21.71
N ALA A 195 14.35 2.97 -20.93
CA ALA A 195 14.34 4.03 -19.94
C ALA A 195 15.06 3.61 -18.64
N ALA A 196 14.83 2.37 -18.20
CA ALA A 196 15.36 1.84 -16.96
C ALA A 196 15.59 0.32 -17.06
N LEU A 197 16.43 -0.18 -16.17
CA LEU A 197 16.58 -1.60 -15.90
C LEU A 197 15.69 -1.98 -14.71
N SER A 198 15.13 -3.17 -14.74
CA SER A 198 14.21 -3.64 -13.71
C SER A 198 14.47 -5.07 -13.27
N VAL A 199 14.20 -5.32 -12.00
CA VAL A 199 14.14 -6.65 -11.37
C VAL A 199 12.89 -6.74 -10.50
N GLU A 200 12.43 -7.96 -10.25
CA GLU A 200 11.30 -8.29 -9.39
C GLU A 200 11.77 -9.32 -8.37
N HIS A 201 11.41 -9.17 -7.10
CA HIS A 201 11.87 -10.11 -6.07
C HIS A 201 11.05 -10.05 -4.79
N TYR A 202 10.75 -11.22 -4.24
CA TYR A 202 10.27 -11.38 -2.87
C TYR A 202 11.33 -12.18 -2.10
N PRO A 203 11.67 -11.80 -0.85
CA PRO A 203 12.69 -12.51 -0.08
C PRO A 203 12.25 -13.93 0.30
N ASP A 204 10.95 -14.22 0.22
CA ASP A 204 10.38 -15.51 0.55
C ASP A 204 9.05 -15.77 -0.20
N ASP A 205 8.47 -16.97 -0.02
CA ASP A 205 7.22 -17.41 -0.64
C ASP A 205 6.30 -18.17 0.35
N ASN A 206 5.00 -17.86 0.29
CA ASN A 206 3.95 -18.60 1.00
C ASN A 206 3.17 -19.56 0.06
N CYS A 207 3.78 -19.98 -1.06
CA CYS A 207 3.07 -20.64 -2.13
C CYS A 207 2.60 -22.05 -1.73
N ALA A 208 3.40 -22.79 -0.96
CA ALA A 208 3.07 -24.13 -0.48
C ALA A 208 1.79 -24.20 0.38
N ALA A 209 1.42 -23.10 1.04
CA ALA A 209 0.18 -23.03 1.83
C ALA A 209 -1.08 -22.90 0.96
N ILE A 210 -0.93 -22.45 -0.29
CA ILE A 210 -2.04 -22.10 -1.19
C ILE A 210 -2.14 -23.08 -2.35
N TYR A 211 -1.00 -23.52 -2.90
CA TYR A 211 -0.92 -24.29 -4.13
C TYR A 211 -0.32 -25.67 -3.88
N GLN A 212 -0.96 -26.70 -4.44
CA GLN A 212 -0.42 -28.06 -4.42
C GLN A 212 0.86 -28.15 -5.26
N GLY A 213 1.81 -28.97 -4.83
CA GLY A 213 3.07 -29.20 -5.56
C GLY A 213 4.20 -28.23 -5.22
N PHE A 214 3.96 -27.22 -4.39
CA PHE A 214 4.97 -26.25 -3.93
C PHE A 214 5.73 -26.67 -2.66
N GLY A 215 5.58 -27.92 -2.22
CA GLY A 215 6.27 -28.46 -1.04
C GLY A 215 5.46 -28.35 0.24
N THR A 216 6.15 -28.27 1.39
CA THR A 216 5.53 -28.19 2.72
C THR A 216 5.24 -26.72 3.08
N PRO A 217 4.02 -26.39 3.54
CA PRO A 217 3.72 -25.05 4.05
C PRO A 217 4.69 -24.63 5.16
N LYS A 218 5.19 -23.39 5.09
CA LYS A 218 6.01 -22.78 6.14
C LYS A 218 5.13 -22.28 7.28
N ASP A 219 5.66 -22.31 8.50
CA ASP A 219 4.97 -21.81 9.69
C ASP A 219 5.32 -20.32 9.92
N PRO A 220 4.37 -19.38 9.76
CA PRO A 220 4.63 -17.95 9.94
C PRO A 220 5.20 -17.59 11.32
N GLN A 221 4.91 -18.38 12.37
CA GLN A 221 5.47 -18.11 13.69
C GLN A 221 6.99 -18.31 13.73
N THR A 222 7.49 -19.27 12.94
CA THR A 222 8.92 -19.56 12.83
C THR A 222 9.61 -18.60 11.84
N GLU A 223 8.93 -18.23 10.75
CA GLU A 223 9.49 -17.32 9.74
C GLU A 223 9.59 -15.86 10.22
N PHE A 224 8.80 -15.44 11.21
CA PHE A 224 8.71 -14.01 11.55
C PHE A 224 10.05 -13.38 11.93
N ALA A 225 10.93 -14.11 12.63
CA ALA A 225 12.24 -13.61 13.04
C ALA A 225 13.13 -13.18 11.86
N ALA A 226 12.92 -13.75 10.67
CA ALA A 226 13.68 -13.40 9.46
C ALA A 226 13.40 -11.98 8.94
N TYR A 227 12.38 -11.30 9.48
CA TYR A 227 11.97 -9.94 9.11
C TYR A 227 12.27 -8.89 10.19
N LEU A 228 12.79 -9.31 11.36
CA LEU A 228 12.87 -8.47 12.56
C LEU A 228 14.27 -7.94 12.84
N ASP A 229 15.11 -7.86 11.80
CA ASP A 229 16.42 -7.21 11.89
C ASP A 229 16.87 -6.66 10.53
N HIS A 230 17.91 -5.84 10.58
CA HIS A 230 18.51 -5.17 9.44
C HIS A 230 19.10 -6.12 8.39
N SER A 231 19.50 -7.33 8.79
CA SER A 231 20.08 -8.31 7.87
C SER A 231 19.08 -8.77 6.81
N ALA A 232 17.77 -8.69 7.10
CA ALA A 232 16.70 -9.04 6.16
C ALA A 232 16.78 -8.20 4.88
N GLY A 233 16.90 -6.87 5.01
CA GLY A 233 17.04 -5.96 3.86
C GLY A 233 18.40 -6.14 3.17
N MET A 234 19.49 -6.21 3.94
CA MET A 234 20.85 -6.36 3.39
C MET A 234 21.01 -7.62 2.54
N LYS A 235 20.57 -8.78 3.04
CA LYS A 235 20.69 -10.07 2.33
C LYS A 235 19.91 -10.06 1.02
N THR A 236 18.75 -9.43 1.01
CA THR A 236 17.91 -9.32 -0.19
C THR A 236 18.60 -8.47 -1.26
N ILE A 237 19.18 -7.32 -0.87
CA ILE A 237 19.88 -6.41 -1.81
C ILE A 237 21.25 -6.91 -2.25
N GLN A 238 21.89 -7.78 -1.47
CA GLN A 238 23.17 -8.38 -1.82
C GLN A 238 23.16 -9.05 -3.21
N LEU A 239 22.01 -9.59 -3.64
CA LEU A 239 21.81 -10.20 -4.96
C LEU A 239 21.98 -9.20 -6.12
N TYR A 240 21.74 -7.91 -5.87
CA TYR A 240 21.63 -6.89 -6.91
C TYR A 240 22.75 -5.84 -6.88
N LEU A 241 23.70 -5.92 -5.96
CA LEU A 241 24.80 -4.94 -5.86
C LEU A 241 25.63 -4.85 -7.15
N ASN A 242 25.90 -5.99 -7.80
CA ASN A 242 26.59 -5.98 -9.08
C ASN A 242 25.71 -5.36 -10.18
N THR A 243 24.44 -5.75 -10.24
CA THR A 243 23.47 -5.20 -11.21
C THR A 243 23.25 -3.69 -11.03
N SER A 244 23.26 -3.16 -9.81
CA SER A 244 23.14 -1.71 -9.58
C SER A 244 24.36 -0.95 -10.10
N MET A 245 25.57 -1.49 -9.94
CA MET A 245 26.77 -0.92 -10.54
C MET A 245 26.75 -0.98 -12.08
N ILE A 246 26.24 -2.07 -12.66
CA ILE A 246 26.02 -2.20 -14.11
C ILE A 246 25.04 -1.12 -14.61
N ALA A 247 23.93 -0.92 -13.91
CA ALA A 247 22.93 0.09 -14.27
C ALA A 247 23.54 1.51 -14.25
N VAL A 248 24.27 1.86 -13.19
CA VAL A 248 24.98 3.15 -13.07
C VAL A 248 25.99 3.32 -14.20
N ALA A 249 26.81 2.30 -14.50
CA ALA A 249 27.79 2.35 -15.58
C ALA A 249 27.13 2.51 -16.97
N ALA A 250 25.92 1.98 -17.15
CA ALA A 250 25.13 2.14 -18.36
C ALA A 250 24.35 3.47 -18.43
N GLY A 251 24.40 4.30 -17.38
CA GLY A 251 23.61 5.52 -17.28
C GLY A 251 22.11 5.26 -17.20
N LYS A 252 21.71 4.12 -16.63
CA LYS A 252 20.31 3.71 -16.47
C LYS A 252 19.93 3.65 -15.00
N GLN A 253 18.66 3.94 -14.73
CA GLN A 253 18.06 3.68 -13.42
C GLN A 253 17.89 2.17 -13.23
N LEU A 254 18.03 1.70 -11.99
CA LEU A 254 17.62 0.37 -11.58
C LEU A 254 16.36 0.48 -10.72
N ILE A 255 15.34 -0.32 -11.03
CA ILE A 255 14.06 -0.29 -10.34
C ILE A 255 13.72 -1.69 -9.81
N MET A 256 13.37 -1.78 -8.52
CA MET A 256 12.72 -2.96 -7.95
C MET A 256 11.24 -2.86 -8.31
N PHE A 257 10.87 -3.48 -9.42
CA PHE A 257 9.61 -3.25 -10.11
C PHE A 257 8.43 -4.05 -9.53
N GLU A 258 8.75 -5.09 -8.78
CA GLU A 258 7.84 -5.80 -7.90
C GLU A 258 8.57 -6.34 -6.69
N THR A 259 8.04 -6.09 -5.51
CA THR A 259 8.48 -6.74 -4.28
C THR A 259 7.40 -6.68 -3.22
N ASN A 260 7.49 -7.55 -2.21
CA ASN A 260 6.82 -7.41 -0.92
C ASN A 260 7.40 -8.43 0.07
N THR A 261 6.78 -8.62 1.24
CA THR A 261 7.26 -9.53 2.29
C THR A 261 7.45 -10.97 1.80
N ALA A 262 6.47 -11.54 1.10
CA ALA A 262 6.59 -12.85 0.47
C ALA A 262 5.63 -12.97 -0.71
N SER A 263 6.00 -13.76 -1.73
CA SER A 263 5.14 -14.02 -2.88
C SER A 263 3.92 -14.88 -2.47
N CYS A 264 3.01 -15.13 -3.42
CA CYS A 264 1.76 -15.85 -3.16
C CYS A 264 0.91 -15.19 -2.04
N GLY A 265 0.79 -13.86 -2.09
CA GLY A 265 -0.07 -13.08 -1.20
C GLY A 265 0.50 -12.79 0.19
N GLY A 266 1.72 -13.25 0.49
CA GLY A 266 2.40 -13.01 1.76
C GLY A 266 2.01 -13.99 2.87
N PHE A 267 2.74 -13.95 3.99
CA PHE A 267 2.42 -14.73 5.17
C PHE A 267 1.35 -14.06 6.04
N PRO A 268 0.33 -14.80 6.51
CA PRO A 268 -0.57 -14.31 7.54
C PRO A 268 0.19 -14.07 8.84
N GLY A 269 -0.10 -12.95 9.51
CA GLY A 269 0.54 -12.59 10.78
C GLY A 269 1.87 -11.84 10.63
N ILE A 270 2.68 -12.14 9.62
CA ILE A 270 3.92 -11.38 9.31
C ILE A 270 3.62 -10.19 8.42
N SER A 271 3.08 -10.42 7.23
CA SER A 271 2.89 -9.37 6.22
C SER A 271 2.00 -8.20 6.66
N PRO A 272 0.93 -8.43 7.44
CA PRO A 272 0.10 -7.35 7.96
C PRO A 272 0.55 -6.90 9.36
N SER A 273 1.85 -6.94 9.68
CA SER A 273 2.40 -6.58 11.00
C SER A 273 3.25 -5.30 10.98
N PHE A 274 3.42 -4.69 12.15
CA PHE A 274 4.35 -3.57 12.34
C PHE A 274 5.81 -3.96 12.06
N GLY A 275 6.20 -5.21 12.28
CA GLY A 275 7.50 -5.76 11.93
C GLY A 275 7.72 -5.72 10.42
N ALA A 276 6.71 -6.08 9.62
CA ALA A 276 6.75 -5.89 8.17
C ALA A 276 6.82 -4.40 7.77
N ALA A 277 6.21 -3.50 8.56
CA ALA A 277 6.34 -2.07 8.33
C ALA A 277 7.78 -1.58 8.54
N LEU A 278 8.43 -1.97 9.65
CA LEU A 278 9.85 -1.65 9.88
C LEU A 278 10.74 -2.26 8.81
N TRP A 279 10.48 -3.52 8.43
CA TRP A 279 11.19 -4.22 7.35
C TRP A 279 11.09 -3.48 6.02
N VAL A 280 9.88 -3.09 5.55
CA VAL A 280 9.71 -2.34 4.29
C VAL A 280 10.45 -1.00 4.34
N LEU A 281 10.38 -0.31 5.47
CA LEU A 281 11.04 0.98 5.66
C LEU A 281 12.56 0.84 5.56
N ASP A 282 13.14 -0.12 6.27
CA ASP A 282 14.57 -0.43 6.24
C ASP A 282 15.04 -0.93 4.88
N TYR A 283 14.32 -1.90 4.30
CA TYR A 283 14.60 -2.44 2.97
C TYR A 283 14.52 -1.37 1.87
N GLY A 284 13.55 -0.45 1.96
CA GLY A 284 13.44 0.71 1.07
C GLY A 284 14.64 1.64 1.14
N LEU A 285 15.12 1.95 2.35
CA LEU A 285 16.33 2.75 2.54
C LEU A 285 17.59 2.01 2.10
N GLN A 286 17.66 0.68 2.29
CA GLN A 286 18.77 -0.12 1.75
C GLN A 286 18.81 -0.15 0.22
N MET A 287 17.65 -0.22 -0.43
CA MET A 287 17.55 -0.10 -1.89
C MET A 287 18.12 1.24 -2.36
N ALA A 288 17.71 2.34 -1.72
CA ALA A 288 18.21 3.67 -2.05
C ALA A 288 19.74 3.78 -1.83
N TYR A 289 20.26 3.25 -0.72
CA TYR A 289 21.71 3.16 -0.46
C TYR A 289 22.47 2.37 -1.53
N SER A 290 21.81 1.37 -2.12
CA SER A 290 22.38 0.47 -3.11
C SER A 290 22.12 0.87 -4.56
N ASN A 291 21.84 2.16 -4.82
CA ASN A 291 21.58 2.75 -6.15
C ASN A 291 20.30 2.29 -6.87
N PHE A 292 19.30 1.77 -6.15
CA PHE A 292 17.96 1.67 -6.73
C PHE A 292 17.29 3.03 -6.76
N SER A 293 16.68 3.36 -7.90
CA SER A 293 15.96 4.63 -8.08
C SER A 293 14.53 4.55 -7.52
N HIS A 294 13.88 3.39 -7.61
CA HIS A 294 12.52 3.17 -7.15
C HIS A 294 12.31 1.72 -6.67
N ALA A 295 11.36 1.55 -5.75
CA ALA A 295 10.85 0.25 -5.32
C ALA A 295 9.32 0.27 -5.31
N LEU A 296 8.70 -0.74 -5.91
CA LEU A 296 7.26 -0.81 -6.10
C LEU A 296 6.71 -2.02 -5.35
N LEU A 297 5.99 -1.73 -4.27
CA LEU A 297 5.34 -2.73 -3.44
C LEU A 297 4.10 -3.27 -4.15
N HIS A 298 4.04 -4.58 -4.35
CA HIS A 298 2.90 -5.20 -5.02
C HIS A 298 1.62 -5.03 -4.18
N VAL A 299 0.50 -4.76 -4.85
CA VAL A 299 -0.84 -4.68 -4.25
C VAL A 299 -1.77 -5.58 -5.03
N GLY A 300 -2.36 -6.57 -4.34
CA GLY A 300 -3.14 -7.62 -4.98
C GLY A 300 -4.64 -7.60 -4.62
N GLY A 301 -5.27 -8.78 -4.68
CA GLY A 301 -6.68 -8.96 -4.32
C GLY A 301 -6.98 -8.70 -2.84
N GLN A 302 -8.25 -8.75 -2.44
CA GLN A 302 -8.67 -8.52 -1.04
C GLN A 302 -8.16 -9.58 -0.05
N ASP A 303 -7.69 -10.71 -0.57
CA ASP A 303 -7.16 -11.88 0.13
C ASP A 303 -5.64 -11.81 0.37
N VAL A 304 -4.97 -10.79 -0.16
CA VAL A 304 -3.52 -10.62 -0.03
C VAL A 304 -3.16 -9.96 1.31
N TYR A 305 -2.25 -10.58 2.05
CA TYR A 305 -1.87 -10.18 3.41
C TYR A 305 -0.91 -8.99 3.45
N TYR A 306 -0.08 -8.81 2.42
CA TYR A 306 0.89 -7.71 2.35
C TYR A 306 0.31 -6.41 1.80
N ASN A 307 -1.00 -6.35 1.54
CA ASN A 307 -1.61 -5.16 0.98
C ASN A 307 -1.42 -3.94 1.91
N PRO A 308 -0.88 -2.82 1.41
CA PRO A 308 -0.81 -1.57 2.16
C PRO A 308 -2.21 -0.99 2.40
N PHE A 309 -3.20 -1.33 1.58
CA PHE A 309 -4.59 -0.94 1.77
C PHE A 309 -5.53 -1.95 1.10
N THR A 310 -6.68 -2.19 1.72
CA THR A 310 -7.67 -3.15 1.24
C THR A 310 -9.08 -2.55 1.31
N PRO A 311 -9.82 -2.47 0.18
CA PRO A 311 -11.20 -2.02 0.19
C PRO A 311 -12.11 -3.05 0.90
N PRO A 312 -13.25 -2.61 1.48
CA PRO A 312 -14.20 -3.53 2.10
C PRO A 312 -14.76 -4.53 1.06
N PRO A 313 -15.17 -5.74 1.47
CA PRO A 313 -15.90 -6.65 0.60
C PRO A 313 -17.12 -5.97 -0.02
N THR A 314 -17.49 -6.34 -1.27
CA THR A 314 -18.55 -5.67 -2.03
C THR A 314 -19.87 -5.57 -1.25
N ASN A 315 -20.26 -6.64 -0.55
CA ASN A 315 -21.47 -6.70 0.28
C ASN A 315 -21.41 -5.86 1.59
N GLN A 316 -20.23 -5.33 1.94
CA GLN A 316 -20.01 -4.48 3.11
C GLN A 316 -19.68 -3.02 2.75
N SER A 317 -19.39 -2.74 1.47
CA SER A 317 -18.96 -1.42 0.98
C SER A 317 -19.92 -0.25 1.27
N LEU A 318 -21.17 -0.53 1.64
CA LEU A 318 -22.19 0.47 1.98
C LEU A 318 -22.14 0.98 3.44
N TYR A 319 -21.41 0.29 4.31
CA TYR A 319 -21.38 0.57 5.76
C TYR A 319 -20.01 0.32 6.43
N ARG A 320 -19.03 -0.24 5.71
CA ARG A 320 -17.65 -0.41 6.16
C ARG A 320 -16.74 0.47 5.31
N GLN A 321 -15.62 0.90 5.89
CA GLN A 321 -14.59 1.65 5.17
C GLN A 321 -13.43 0.72 4.82
N TRP A 322 -12.31 1.28 4.39
CA TRP A 322 -11.13 0.52 4.01
C TRP A 322 -10.30 0.12 5.24
N THR A 323 -9.47 -0.90 5.06
CA THR A 323 -8.41 -1.24 6.02
C THR A 323 -7.09 -0.74 5.44
N ILE A 324 -6.31 0.00 6.24
CA ILE A 324 -4.94 0.39 5.86
C ILE A 324 -3.98 -0.51 6.63
N GLY A 325 -3.11 -1.19 5.89
CA GLY A 325 -2.13 -2.13 6.43
C GLY A 325 -0.90 -1.40 6.98
N PRO A 326 -0.14 -2.05 7.88
CA PRO A 326 1.07 -1.47 8.47
C PRO A 326 2.09 -0.97 7.43
N ILE A 327 2.25 -1.68 6.32
CA ILE A 327 3.19 -1.33 5.24
C ILE A 327 2.94 0.08 4.67
N PHE A 328 1.70 0.59 4.68
CA PHE A 328 1.44 1.94 4.19
C PHE A 328 2.09 3.03 5.06
N TYR A 329 2.24 2.79 6.37
CA TYR A 329 2.95 3.71 7.25
C TYR A 329 4.44 3.80 6.88
N SER A 330 5.05 2.70 6.43
CA SER A 330 6.41 2.67 5.91
C SER A 330 6.55 3.51 4.65
N VAL A 331 5.57 3.43 3.74
CA VAL A 331 5.58 4.24 2.51
C VAL A 331 5.58 5.72 2.85
N LEU A 332 4.80 6.15 3.85
CA LEU A 332 4.82 7.53 4.33
C LEU A 332 6.17 7.90 4.95
N ALA A 333 6.72 7.04 5.82
CA ALA A 333 7.99 7.28 6.48
C ALA A 333 9.16 7.37 5.49
N VAL A 334 9.24 6.47 4.50
CA VAL A 334 10.24 6.54 3.40
C VAL A 334 10.07 7.83 2.60
N SER A 335 8.82 8.18 2.26
CA SER A 335 8.54 9.40 1.48
C SER A 335 9.01 10.65 2.21
N GLU A 336 8.79 10.76 3.53
CA GLU A 336 9.29 11.90 4.31
C GLU A 336 10.82 11.84 4.54
N ALA A 337 11.39 10.64 4.65
CA ALA A 337 12.82 10.46 4.83
C ALA A 337 13.62 10.89 3.58
N LEU A 338 13.15 10.51 2.38
CA LEU A 338 13.81 10.83 1.11
C LEU A 338 13.42 12.21 0.56
N GLY A 339 12.31 12.78 1.03
CA GLY A 339 11.84 14.11 0.63
C GLY A 339 11.29 14.18 -0.79
N SER A 340 10.91 15.40 -1.18
CA SER A 340 10.37 15.79 -2.48
C SER A 340 11.42 16.45 -3.40
N SER A 341 12.62 16.74 -2.89
CA SER A 341 13.68 17.45 -3.60
C SER A 341 14.21 16.71 -4.85
N ASN A 342 14.09 15.37 -4.86
CA ASN A 342 14.72 14.46 -5.82
C ASN A 342 16.28 14.55 -5.87
N ASN A 343 16.91 15.08 -4.82
CA ASN A 343 18.37 15.23 -4.69
C ASN A 343 18.93 14.50 -3.46
N SER A 344 18.13 13.65 -2.81
CA SER A 344 18.54 12.95 -1.61
C SER A 344 19.67 11.97 -1.90
N GLN A 345 20.63 11.92 -0.96
CA GLN A 345 21.73 10.98 -0.95
C GLN A 345 21.71 10.28 0.40
N ILE A 346 21.77 8.96 0.41
CA ILE A 346 21.62 8.18 1.63
C ILE A 346 22.86 7.34 1.89
N ILE A 347 23.19 7.20 3.17
CA ILE A 347 24.22 6.27 3.66
C ILE A 347 23.67 5.49 4.84
N ASP A 348 23.90 4.19 4.83
CA ASP A 348 23.76 3.35 6.01
C ASP A 348 24.92 3.64 6.97
N LEU A 349 24.59 4.02 8.20
CA LEU A 349 25.57 4.45 9.18
C LEU A 349 26.29 3.29 9.85
N ASN A 350 25.84 2.04 9.65
CA ASN A 350 26.22 0.91 10.48
C ASN A 350 26.13 1.29 11.97
N ALA A 351 24.99 1.90 12.32
CA ALA A 351 24.77 2.56 13.60
C ALA A 351 24.95 1.60 14.78
N ASN A 352 25.25 2.15 15.96
CA ASN A 352 25.38 1.38 17.20
C ASN A 352 26.41 0.23 17.13
N GLY A 353 27.46 0.40 16.32
CA GLY A 353 28.48 -0.63 16.10
C GLY A 353 28.05 -1.75 15.16
N GLY A 354 27.03 -1.50 14.32
CA GLY A 354 26.46 -2.49 13.41
C GLY A 354 25.46 -3.43 14.09
N ASP A 355 24.74 -2.95 15.10
CA ASP A 355 23.66 -3.73 15.73
C ASP A 355 22.49 -3.89 14.75
N LEU A 356 22.18 -5.13 14.41
CA LEU A 356 21.13 -5.46 13.46
C LEU A 356 19.71 -5.11 13.93
N HIS A 357 19.48 -4.90 15.23
CA HIS A 357 18.16 -4.53 15.74
C HIS A 357 17.95 -3.02 15.80
N THR A 358 19.01 -2.21 15.67
CA THR A 358 18.94 -0.75 15.75
C THR A 358 19.71 -0.06 14.62
N PRO A 359 19.42 -0.37 13.35
CA PRO A 359 20.08 0.28 12.23
C PRO A 359 19.75 1.77 12.16
N GLY A 360 20.58 2.51 11.42
CA GLY A 360 20.42 3.94 11.25
C GLY A 360 20.97 4.42 9.94
N TYR A 361 20.33 5.43 9.36
CA TYR A 361 20.70 6.02 8.08
C TYR A 361 20.87 7.52 8.21
N ALA A 362 21.79 8.08 7.43
CA ALA A 362 21.88 9.51 7.20
C ALA A 362 21.45 9.85 5.79
N ILE A 363 20.55 10.83 5.68
CA ILE A 363 20.04 11.34 4.41
C ILE A 363 20.47 12.78 4.26
N TYR A 364 21.15 13.04 3.15
CA TYR A 364 21.70 14.33 2.77
C TYR A 364 20.87 14.93 1.64
N GLU A 365 20.73 16.24 1.65
CA GLU A 365 20.11 17.04 0.60
C GLU A 365 21.14 18.05 0.11
N ASN A 366 21.47 18.01 -1.19
CA ASN A 366 22.48 18.88 -1.78
C ASN A 366 23.82 18.87 -1.00
N GLY A 367 24.23 17.69 -0.53
CA GLY A 367 25.45 17.49 0.27
C GLY A 367 25.37 17.92 1.75
N ASN A 368 24.23 18.41 2.24
CA ASN A 368 24.03 18.76 3.64
C ASN A 368 23.20 17.70 4.35
N LEU A 369 23.59 17.32 5.57
CA LEU A 369 22.81 16.36 6.35
C LEU A 369 21.43 16.95 6.65
N ALA A 370 20.38 16.35 6.08
CA ALA A 370 19.01 16.82 6.20
C ALA A 370 18.24 16.03 7.24
N ARG A 371 18.39 14.69 7.24
CA ARG A 371 17.62 13.79 8.08
C ARG A 371 18.44 12.61 8.58
N LEU A 372 18.01 12.04 9.70
CA LEU A 372 18.45 10.73 10.17
C LEU A 372 17.25 9.83 10.35
N ALA A 373 17.38 8.58 9.92
CA ALA A 373 16.36 7.54 10.05
C ALA A 373 16.89 6.49 11.03
N LEU A 374 16.27 6.37 12.21
CA LEU A 374 16.76 5.52 13.30
C LEU A 374 15.72 4.47 13.67
N PHE A 375 16.13 3.22 13.80
CA PHE A 375 15.23 2.08 13.98
C PHE A 375 15.42 1.41 15.32
N ASN A 376 14.39 0.70 15.76
CA ASN A 376 14.42 -0.28 16.85
C ASN A 376 13.43 -1.41 16.55
N TYR A 377 13.95 -2.59 16.23
CA TYR A 377 13.16 -3.77 15.92
C TYR A 377 12.68 -4.55 17.15
N MET A 378 13.13 -4.19 18.35
CA MET A 378 12.82 -4.96 19.57
C MET A 378 11.42 -4.63 20.09
N THR A 379 10.65 -5.67 20.45
CA THR A 379 9.43 -5.46 21.24
C THR A 379 9.76 -5.54 22.72
N ASP A 380 9.55 -4.43 23.44
CA ASP A 380 9.71 -4.42 24.89
C ASP A 380 8.74 -3.43 25.55
N PRO A 381 7.58 -3.91 26.04
CA PRO A 381 6.60 -3.07 26.72
C PRO A 381 7.10 -2.39 28.00
N SER A 382 8.24 -2.81 28.56
CA SER A 382 8.83 -2.17 29.75
C SER A 382 9.57 -0.87 29.43
N GLY A 383 9.91 -0.65 28.14
CA GLY A 383 10.75 0.46 27.69
C GLY A 383 12.24 0.32 28.04
N ALA A 384 12.67 -0.84 28.55
CA ALA A 384 14.08 -1.07 28.90
C ALA A 384 14.99 -1.18 27.67
N ASN A 385 14.44 -1.57 26.52
CA ASN A 385 15.12 -1.60 25.23
C ASN A 385 14.89 -0.34 24.37
N ASP A 386 14.25 0.71 24.92
CA ASP A 386 14.36 2.03 24.33
C ASP A 386 15.82 2.47 24.40
N TYR A 387 16.37 3.03 23.32
CA TYR A 387 17.73 3.58 23.34
C TYR A 387 17.75 5.08 23.06
N THR A 388 18.85 5.73 23.41
CA THR A 388 19.10 7.14 23.10
C THR A 388 20.25 7.22 22.11
N ALA A 389 19.96 7.65 20.89
CA ALA A 389 20.96 7.99 19.88
C ALA A 389 21.62 9.32 20.24
N THR A 390 22.95 9.31 20.43
CA THR A 390 23.75 10.52 20.50
C THR A 390 24.20 10.93 19.10
N ILE A 391 23.66 12.04 18.60
CA ILE A 391 23.93 12.56 17.26
C ILE A 391 24.95 13.68 17.37
N SER A 392 26.03 13.60 16.60
CA SER A 392 27.00 14.67 16.41
C SER A 392 27.20 14.95 14.93
N VAL A 393 27.13 16.22 14.53
CA VAL A 393 27.41 16.66 13.17
C VAL A 393 28.76 17.36 13.15
N GLY A 394 29.67 16.88 12.30
CA GLY A 394 31.05 17.34 12.29
C GLY A 394 31.77 17.14 13.62
N GLY A 395 32.92 17.78 13.79
CA GLY A 395 33.78 17.61 14.97
C GLY A 395 34.34 16.20 15.12
N GLY A 396 34.87 15.91 16.33
CA GLY A 396 35.36 14.59 16.69
C GLY A 396 36.37 14.00 15.69
N GLN A 397 36.12 12.76 15.26
CA GLN A 397 36.97 12.02 14.33
C GLN A 397 36.83 12.46 12.87
N THR A 398 35.83 13.29 12.53
CA THR A 398 35.60 13.73 11.14
C THR A 398 36.55 14.84 10.69
N GLY A 399 37.17 15.56 11.65
CA GLY A 399 38.03 16.71 11.36
C GLY A 399 37.28 17.94 10.81
N LEU A 400 35.95 17.87 10.68
CA LEU A 400 35.10 18.98 10.26
C LEU A 400 34.78 19.91 11.45
N PRO A 401 34.40 21.18 11.21
CA PRO A 401 33.87 22.04 12.26
C PRO A 401 32.63 21.44 12.94
N ASN A 402 32.41 21.78 14.21
CA ASN A 402 31.16 21.44 14.90
C ASN A 402 29.97 22.01 14.13
N GLY A 403 29.02 21.14 13.78
CA GLY A 403 27.87 21.47 12.95
C GLY A 403 26.53 21.07 13.59
N THR A 404 26.52 20.59 14.83
CA THR A 404 25.28 20.20 15.51
C THR A 404 24.38 21.43 15.70
N PRO A 405 23.12 21.40 15.21
CA PRO A 405 22.20 22.54 15.33
C PRO A 405 21.79 22.77 16.79
N ALA A 406 21.21 23.93 17.11
CA ALA A 406 20.73 24.21 18.47
C ALA A 406 19.50 23.38 18.87
N GLN A 407 18.70 22.99 17.88
CA GLN A 407 17.53 22.12 18.06
C GLN A 407 17.28 21.31 16.80
N ILE A 408 16.62 20.17 16.97
CA ILE A 408 16.16 19.28 15.90
C ILE A 408 14.69 18.93 16.14
N GLN A 409 14.03 18.43 15.11
CA GLN A 409 12.65 17.93 15.19
C GLN A 409 12.63 16.41 14.97
N VAL A 410 11.77 15.70 15.69
CA VAL A 410 11.67 14.24 15.59
C VAL A 410 10.21 13.82 15.42
N LYS A 411 9.98 12.91 14.48
CA LYS A 411 8.68 12.30 14.21
C LYS A 411 8.79 10.79 14.33
N TYR A 412 7.85 10.17 15.03
CA TYR A 412 7.92 8.75 15.37
C TYR A 412 6.90 7.90 14.63
N LEU A 413 7.34 6.73 14.18
CA LEU A 413 6.50 5.61 13.78
C LEU A 413 6.56 4.57 14.91
N VAL A 414 5.44 4.31 15.58
CA VAL A 414 5.40 3.45 16.78
C VAL A 414 4.20 2.51 16.80
N ALA A 415 4.37 1.39 17.48
CA ALA A 415 3.32 0.42 17.82
C ALA A 415 3.67 -0.30 19.14
N PRO A 416 2.71 -0.93 19.83
CA PRO A 416 2.97 -1.69 21.07
C PRO A 416 3.88 -2.91 20.90
N SER A 417 3.93 -3.50 19.71
CA SER A 417 4.78 -4.65 19.38
C SER A 417 5.02 -4.75 17.87
N VAL A 418 6.05 -5.50 17.47
CA VAL A 418 6.28 -5.80 16.04
C VAL A 418 5.16 -6.65 15.44
N SER A 419 4.40 -7.39 16.25
CA SER A 419 3.25 -8.18 15.80
C SER A 419 1.95 -7.38 15.68
N GLU A 420 1.93 -6.10 16.08
CA GLU A 420 0.75 -5.23 16.00
C GLU A 420 0.30 -5.03 14.56
N LYS A 421 -1.02 -4.91 14.33
CA LYS A 421 -1.59 -4.79 12.98
C LYS A 421 -2.30 -3.46 12.74
N PHE A 422 -2.78 -2.80 13.80
CA PHE A 422 -3.70 -1.66 13.67
C PHE A 422 -3.34 -0.49 14.58
N ASN A 423 -2.89 -0.75 15.82
CA ASN A 423 -2.51 0.30 16.76
C ASN A 423 -1.12 0.89 16.44
N ILE A 424 -1.03 1.50 15.27
CA ILE A 424 0.19 2.07 14.69
C ILE A 424 -0.05 3.55 14.49
N SER A 425 0.96 4.37 14.82
CA SER A 425 0.88 5.81 14.56
C SER A 425 2.15 6.34 13.90
N TRP A 426 1.97 7.28 12.96
CA TRP A 426 3.03 8.08 12.36
C TRP A 426 2.86 9.54 12.79
N GLY A 427 3.78 10.05 13.60
CA GLY A 427 3.66 11.36 14.23
C GLY A 427 2.37 11.52 15.04
N GLY A 428 1.94 10.47 15.76
CA GLY A 428 0.70 10.47 16.55
C GLY A 428 -0.60 10.35 15.73
N GLN A 429 -0.52 10.22 14.41
CA GLN A 429 -1.68 10.02 13.54
C GLN A 429 -1.81 8.57 13.08
N SER A 430 -3.04 8.08 12.90
CA SER A 430 -3.33 6.72 12.43
C SER A 430 -4.41 6.69 11.35
N PHE A 431 -4.64 5.52 10.77
CA PHE A 431 -5.73 5.28 9.82
C PHE A 431 -6.96 4.61 10.43
N GLY A 432 -6.97 4.41 11.75
CA GLY A 432 -7.98 3.60 12.44
C GLY A 432 -7.76 2.10 12.33
N GLY A 433 -8.72 1.32 12.80
CA GLY A 433 -8.68 -0.13 12.79
C GLY A 433 -9.15 -0.77 11.48
N GLN A 434 -9.43 -2.07 11.56
CA GLN A 434 -9.92 -2.84 10.42
C GLN A 434 -11.27 -2.32 9.91
N LEU A 435 -11.30 -1.92 8.64
CA LEU A 435 -12.48 -1.39 7.93
C LEU A 435 -13.01 -0.05 8.47
N GLU A 436 -12.12 0.80 9.00
CA GLU A 436 -12.45 2.09 9.63
C GLU A 436 -11.85 3.31 8.90
N SER A 437 -11.11 3.11 7.82
CA SER A 437 -10.38 4.19 7.14
C SER A 437 -11.01 4.66 5.84
N ASP A 438 -11.12 5.98 5.68
CA ASP A 438 -11.45 6.62 4.41
C ASP A 438 -10.19 7.13 3.67
N GLY A 439 -9.02 6.64 4.06
CA GLY A 439 -7.73 7.00 3.49
C GLY A 439 -7.12 8.29 4.05
N ARG A 440 -7.76 8.96 5.02
CA ARG A 440 -7.21 10.13 5.71
C ARG A 440 -6.53 9.75 7.02
N LEU A 441 -5.41 10.43 7.31
CA LEU A 441 -4.79 10.39 8.64
C LEU A 441 -5.72 11.02 9.68
N GLN A 442 -5.89 10.34 10.79
CA GLN A 442 -6.72 10.74 11.93
C GLN A 442 -5.84 11.02 13.15
N GLY A 443 -6.29 11.91 14.03
CA GLY A 443 -5.53 12.35 15.20
C GLY A 443 -4.66 13.59 14.94
N ASN A 444 -3.97 14.04 15.99
CA ASN A 444 -3.16 15.25 15.95
C ASN A 444 -1.71 14.91 15.59
N LEU A 445 -1.15 15.65 14.63
CA LEU A 445 0.27 15.57 14.32
C LEU A 445 1.09 15.99 15.55
N THR A 446 1.98 15.11 15.97
CA THR A 446 2.91 15.30 17.08
C THR A 446 4.34 15.24 16.55
N ILE A 447 5.07 16.33 16.78
CA ILE A 447 6.49 16.47 16.46
C ILE A 447 7.21 16.85 17.75
N GLU A 448 8.22 16.08 18.11
CA GLU A 448 9.07 16.39 19.26
C GLU A 448 10.16 17.38 18.86
N THR A 449 10.41 18.40 19.68
CA THR A 449 11.57 19.29 19.51
C THR A 449 12.62 18.94 20.56
N VAL A 450 13.80 18.55 20.11
CA VAL A 450 14.93 18.21 20.98
C VAL A 450 15.91 19.39 20.96
N THR A 451 16.22 19.92 22.15
CA THR A 451 17.29 20.91 22.31
C THR A 451 18.63 20.20 22.35
N CYS A 452 19.59 20.68 21.56
CA CYS A 452 20.93 20.09 21.47
C CYS A 452 21.94 20.88 22.29
N ASP A 453 22.97 20.20 22.77
CA ASP A 453 24.11 20.83 23.42
C ASP A 453 25.16 21.20 22.36
N GLN A 454 25.20 22.48 21.99
CA GLN A 454 26.17 22.99 21.02
C GLN A 454 27.59 23.08 21.59
N THR A 455 27.75 23.10 22.91
CA THR A 455 29.07 23.09 23.56
C THR A 455 29.66 21.68 23.48
N ALA A 456 28.85 20.66 23.75
CA ALA A 456 29.23 19.26 23.61
C ALA A 456 29.16 18.74 22.16
N ASN A 457 28.58 19.50 21.23
CA ASN A 457 28.29 19.12 19.85
C ASN A 457 27.40 17.88 19.72
N THR A 458 26.39 17.74 20.58
CA THR A 458 25.52 16.55 20.63
C THR A 458 24.03 16.89 20.70
N CYS A 459 23.20 16.12 19.99
CA CYS A 459 21.75 16.01 20.22
C CYS A 459 21.44 14.59 20.74
N GLN A 460 20.48 14.47 21.66
CA GLN A 460 20.08 13.18 22.23
C GLN A 460 18.66 12.85 21.78
N VAL A 461 18.49 11.79 20.98
CA VAL A 461 17.19 11.37 20.45
C VAL A 461 16.82 10.01 21.01
N LYS A 462 15.67 9.90 21.66
CA LYS A 462 15.15 8.62 22.15
C LYS A 462 14.50 7.85 21.00
N VAL A 463 14.75 6.55 20.88
CA VAL A 463 14.13 5.66 19.88
C VAL A 463 13.38 4.54 20.61
N PRO A 464 12.02 4.53 20.57
CA PRO A 464 11.19 3.55 21.28
C PRO A 464 11.35 2.11 20.78
N ALA A 465 11.08 1.12 21.64
CA ALA A 465 11.09 -0.31 21.33
C ALA A 465 9.67 -0.93 21.28
N PRO A 466 9.12 -1.32 20.11
CA PRO A 466 9.69 -1.13 18.77
C PRO A 466 9.34 0.26 18.23
N GLY A 467 10.08 0.71 17.24
CA GLY A 467 9.79 2.00 16.65
C GLY A 467 10.81 2.48 15.64
N PHE A 468 10.47 3.62 15.06
CA PHE A 468 11.33 4.35 14.16
C PHE A 468 11.23 5.85 14.45
N ALA A 469 12.36 6.53 14.43
CA ALA A 469 12.48 7.97 14.61
C ALA A 469 13.06 8.59 13.34
N LEU A 470 12.28 9.47 12.70
CA LEU A 470 12.77 10.36 11.66
C LEU A 470 13.15 11.69 12.29
N VAL A 471 14.44 11.98 12.24
CA VAL A 471 15.03 13.21 12.78
C VAL A 471 15.25 14.18 11.64
N PHE A 472 14.77 15.41 11.79
CA PHE A 472 15.01 16.52 10.87
C PHE A 472 16.06 17.45 11.47
N MET A 473 17.16 17.64 10.73
CA MET A 473 18.31 18.42 11.19
C MET A 473 18.13 19.93 11.05
N SER A 474 17.08 20.36 10.35
CA SER A 474 16.71 21.78 10.20
C SER A 474 15.21 21.92 9.93
N SER A 475 14.66 23.11 10.15
CA SER A 475 13.28 23.42 9.77
C SER A 475 13.07 23.30 8.26
N GLY A 476 14.07 23.65 7.44
CA GLY A 476 13.99 23.49 5.98
C GLY A 476 13.82 22.02 5.56
N ALA A 477 14.55 21.10 6.19
CA ALA A 477 14.37 19.67 5.95
C ALA A 477 12.99 19.18 6.42
N PHE A 478 12.50 19.68 7.55
CA PHE A 478 11.16 19.36 8.03
C PHE A 478 10.09 19.85 7.04
N ASP A 479 10.12 21.12 6.66
CA ASP A 479 9.15 21.78 5.77
C ASP A 479 9.13 21.16 4.36
N GLU A 480 10.27 20.71 3.85
CA GLU A 480 10.40 20.11 2.50
C GLU A 480 9.72 18.73 2.38
N SER A 481 9.58 18.01 3.49
CA SER A 481 9.07 16.64 3.53
C SER A 481 7.76 16.49 4.31
N THR A 482 7.35 17.52 5.06
CA THR A 482 6.12 17.53 5.83
C THR A 482 5.11 18.48 5.19
N PRO A 483 3.99 17.99 4.66
CA PRO A 483 2.99 18.87 4.05
C PRO A 483 2.34 19.77 5.09
N SER A 484 2.17 21.05 4.73
CA SER A 484 1.46 22.04 5.54
C SER A 484 -0.06 21.83 5.55
N ALA A 485 -0.58 21.17 4.52
CA ALA A 485 -1.99 20.77 4.37
C ALA A 485 -2.07 19.52 3.50
N THR A 486 -3.07 18.68 3.77
CA THR A 486 -3.35 17.48 2.98
C THR A 486 -4.62 17.64 2.16
N ALA A 487 -4.54 17.34 0.87
CA ALA A 487 -5.69 17.29 -0.01
C ALA A 487 -6.62 16.14 0.40
N THR A 488 -7.92 16.41 0.40
CA THR A 488 -8.95 15.40 0.69
C THR A 488 -9.98 15.37 -0.42
N PHE A 489 -10.38 14.16 -0.80
CA PHE A 489 -11.33 13.93 -1.87
C PHE A 489 -12.65 13.44 -1.29
N ALA A 490 -13.75 14.04 -1.73
CA ALA A 490 -15.11 13.60 -1.39
C ALA A 490 -15.69 12.74 -2.52
N THR A 491 -16.63 11.84 -2.18
CA THR A 491 -17.39 11.15 -3.21
C THR A 491 -18.33 12.12 -3.94
N THR A 492 -18.25 12.15 -5.26
CA THR A 492 -19.20 12.87 -6.13
C THR A 492 -20.32 11.96 -6.63
N ALA A 493 -20.17 10.64 -6.44
CA ALA A 493 -21.18 9.67 -6.79
C ALA A 493 -22.29 9.62 -5.73
N TRP A 494 -23.51 9.94 -6.14
CA TRP A 494 -24.73 9.76 -5.36
C TRP A 494 -25.15 8.28 -5.36
N THR A 495 -24.59 7.47 -4.45
CA THR A 495 -24.97 6.05 -4.33
C THR A 495 -26.11 5.81 -3.33
N LYS A 496 -26.49 6.82 -2.53
CA LYS A 496 -27.38 6.65 -1.36
C LYS A 496 -28.27 7.86 -1.10
N THR A 497 -29.56 7.76 -1.43
CA THR A 497 -30.62 8.72 -1.03
C THR A 497 -31.25 8.39 0.33
N MET A 498 -30.76 7.35 1.03
CA MET A 498 -31.32 6.85 2.28
C MET A 498 -30.22 6.37 3.24
N HIS A 499 -30.10 7.00 4.40
CA HIS A 499 -29.13 6.61 5.43
C HIS A 499 -29.74 5.65 6.46
N THR A 500 -28.98 4.62 6.83
CA THR A 500 -29.17 3.90 8.10
C THR A 500 -28.05 4.38 9.01
N ALA A 501 -28.38 5.18 10.02
CA ALA A 501 -27.41 5.56 11.04
C ALA A 501 -27.09 4.31 11.87
N THR A 502 -25.82 3.92 11.92
CA THR A 502 -25.32 2.91 12.85
C THR A 502 -24.62 3.63 14.00
N MET A 503 -25.01 3.33 15.23
CA MET A 503 -24.36 3.83 16.45
C MET A 503 -23.56 2.70 17.06
N ASP A 504 -22.39 3.01 17.60
CA ASP A 504 -21.61 2.07 18.42
C ASP A 504 -22.48 1.59 19.61
N PRO A 505 -22.67 0.26 19.80
CA PRO A 505 -23.38 -0.28 20.95
C PRO A 505 -22.85 0.20 22.30
N ALA A 506 -21.54 0.48 22.43
CA ALA A 506 -20.95 1.02 23.65
C ALA A 506 -21.37 2.48 23.89
N ALA A 507 -21.36 3.31 22.84
CA ALA A 507 -21.89 4.67 22.89
C ALA A 507 -23.41 4.70 23.16
N LEU A 508 -24.16 3.73 22.63
CA LEU A 508 -25.59 3.54 22.91
C LEU A 508 -25.83 3.10 24.36
N ALA A 509 -24.99 2.23 24.90
CA ALA A 509 -25.09 1.75 26.28
C ALA A 509 -24.87 2.86 27.32
N THR A 510 -24.04 3.87 27.01
CA THR A 510 -23.84 5.06 27.85
C THR A 510 -24.73 6.24 27.46
N SER A 511 -25.56 6.10 26.43
CA SER A 511 -26.44 7.17 25.96
C SER A 511 -27.61 7.35 26.92
N ASN A 512 -27.66 8.50 27.59
CA ASN A 512 -28.82 8.93 28.40
C ASN A 512 -30.03 9.37 27.55
N GLY A 513 -30.16 8.86 26.32
CA GLY A 513 -31.06 9.33 25.27
C GLY A 513 -32.57 9.18 25.52
N HIS A 514 -32.99 8.68 26.68
CA HIS A 514 -34.42 8.45 27.00
C HIS A 514 -35.08 9.57 27.82
N MET A 515 -34.38 10.66 28.15
CA MET A 515 -34.97 11.77 28.93
C MET A 515 -35.91 12.69 28.13
N GLY A 516 -35.87 12.64 26.78
CA GLY A 516 -36.66 13.51 25.91
C GLY A 516 -37.81 12.84 25.14
N MET A 517 -37.95 11.51 25.21
CA MET A 517 -38.93 10.73 24.43
C MET A 517 -39.92 9.92 25.28
N GLY A 518 -39.96 10.13 26.59
CA GLY A 518 -40.83 9.40 27.54
C GLY A 518 -42.36 9.48 27.30
N GLY A 519 -42.81 10.11 26.22
CA GLY A 519 -44.21 10.17 25.81
C GLY A 519 -44.45 10.18 24.29
N LYS A 520 -43.44 9.89 23.44
CA LYS A 520 -43.59 9.91 21.98
C LYS A 520 -43.19 8.57 21.36
N LEU A 521 -44.18 7.74 21.05
CA LEU A 521 -44.01 6.58 20.17
C LEU A 521 -43.98 7.07 18.71
N GLY A 522 -42.78 7.35 18.20
CA GLY A 522 -42.55 7.67 16.80
C GLY A 522 -41.44 6.77 16.24
N SER A 523 -41.67 6.19 15.08
CA SER A 523 -40.64 5.42 14.37
C SER A 523 -39.83 6.34 13.47
N THR A 524 -38.51 6.23 13.54
CA THR A 524 -37.55 6.96 12.69
C THR A 524 -37.06 6.12 11.51
N SER A 525 -37.56 4.88 11.35
CA SER A 525 -37.19 4.00 10.23
C SER A 525 -38.09 4.22 9.01
N LYS A 526 -37.47 4.21 7.82
CA LYS A 526 -38.20 4.30 6.55
C LYS A 526 -39.01 3.00 6.35
N GLY A 527 -40.31 3.12 6.14
CA GLY A 527 -41.24 1.99 5.99
C GLY A 527 -42.10 1.70 7.23
N SER A 528 -41.97 2.49 8.30
CA SER A 528 -42.92 2.40 9.40
C SER A 528 -44.27 3.00 8.98
N ASN A 529 -45.27 2.14 8.81
CA ASN A 529 -46.65 2.58 8.67
C ASN A 529 -47.09 3.27 9.96
N GLY A 530 -47.24 4.59 9.91
CA GLY A 530 -47.96 5.38 10.91
C GLY A 530 -49.45 5.06 10.85
N ALA A 531 -49.84 3.82 11.14
CA ALA A 531 -51.23 3.51 11.43
C ALA A 531 -51.55 4.13 12.79
N MET A 532 -52.36 5.18 12.78
CA MET A 532 -53.04 5.67 13.99
C MET A 532 -53.75 4.48 14.64
N LYS A 533 -53.18 3.94 15.72
CA LYS A 533 -53.96 3.12 16.65
C LYS A 533 -54.94 4.07 17.31
N ALA A 534 -56.18 4.02 16.81
CA ALA A 534 -57.35 4.52 17.49
C ALA A 534 -57.29 4.13 18.97
N ALA A 535 -57.56 5.12 19.82
CA ALA A 535 -57.70 5.09 21.27
C ALA A 535 -57.75 3.69 21.91
N GLY A 536 -56.64 3.27 22.50
CA GLY A 536 -56.65 2.25 23.55
C GLY A 536 -57.27 2.84 24.80
N VAL A 537 -58.57 2.62 24.98
CA VAL A 537 -59.22 2.68 26.29
C VAL A 537 -58.47 1.71 27.22
N TYR A 538 -57.92 2.22 28.32
CA TYR A 538 -57.22 1.48 29.36
C TYR A 538 -58.08 0.30 29.89
N PRO A 539 -57.65 -0.98 29.76
CA PRO A 539 -58.39 -2.11 30.33
C PRO A 539 -58.23 -2.25 31.86
N SER A 540 -57.50 -1.34 32.52
CA SER A 540 -57.20 -1.42 33.95
C SER A 540 -58.10 -0.56 34.86
N MET A 541 -59.05 0.20 34.31
CA MET A 541 -60.07 0.92 35.11
C MET A 541 -61.51 0.41 34.92
N VAL A 542 -61.79 -0.41 33.89
CA VAL A 542 -63.11 -1.07 33.73
C VAL A 542 -63.19 -2.37 34.55
N ALA A 543 -62.04 -2.98 34.88
CA ALA A 543 -61.97 -4.14 35.78
C ALA A 543 -62.25 -3.79 37.26
N LEU A 544 -62.22 -2.50 37.64
CA LEU A 544 -62.47 -2.06 39.02
C LEU A 544 -63.91 -1.54 39.26
N MET A 545 -64.68 -1.25 38.20
CA MET A 545 -66.11 -0.91 38.32
C MET A 545 -67.06 -2.09 38.02
N GLY A 546 -66.58 -3.15 37.36
CA GLY A 546 -67.36 -4.38 37.16
C GLY A 546 -67.52 -5.23 38.44
N MET A 547 -66.60 -5.13 39.40
CA MET A 547 -66.66 -5.93 40.64
C MET A 547 -67.48 -5.30 41.78
N VAL A 548 -68.00 -4.08 41.62
CA VAL A 548 -68.88 -3.43 42.62
C VAL A 548 -70.36 -3.46 42.19
N ALA A 549 -70.68 -3.73 40.92
CA ALA A 549 -72.06 -3.85 40.45
C ALA A 549 -72.66 -5.26 40.58
N CYS A 550 -71.85 -6.32 40.74
CA CYS A 550 -72.33 -7.69 40.92
C CYS A 550 -72.76 -8.05 42.36
N ALA A 551 -72.61 -7.14 43.32
CA ALA A 551 -73.11 -7.32 44.69
C ALA A 551 -74.49 -6.66 44.95
N GLY A 552 -75.09 -6.00 43.94
CA GLY A 552 -76.28 -5.16 44.14
C GLY A 552 -77.61 -5.70 43.63
N MET A 553 -77.66 -6.75 42.81
CA MET A 553 -78.93 -7.23 42.21
C MET A 553 -79.02 -8.77 42.17
N MET A 554 -78.79 -9.41 43.31
CA MET A 554 -79.67 -10.49 43.75
C MET A 554 -80.90 -9.84 44.40
N MET A 555 -81.86 -9.41 43.60
CA MET A 555 -83.24 -9.14 44.02
C MET A 555 -84.05 -8.84 42.75
N GLY A 556 -84.94 -9.75 42.37
CA GLY A 556 -85.83 -9.54 41.22
C GLY A 556 -85.98 -10.73 40.27
N THR A 557 -86.47 -11.84 40.81
CA THR A 557 -87.63 -12.58 40.24
C THR A 557 -87.48 -13.20 38.85
N LEU A 558 -87.39 -14.53 38.73
CA LEU A 558 -88.53 -15.46 38.65
C LEU A 558 -89.57 -15.11 37.56
N VAL A 559 -89.86 -16.13 36.74
CA VAL A 559 -91.10 -16.45 35.98
C VAL A 559 -91.00 -16.42 34.44
N ARG A 560 -90.76 -17.60 33.83
CA ARG A 560 -91.70 -18.33 32.93
C ARG A 560 -91.12 -19.70 32.48
N GLN A 561 -91.64 -20.79 33.07
CA GLN A 561 -92.30 -21.98 32.48
C GLN A 561 -91.44 -22.82 31.51
N LEU A 562 -91.14 -24.10 31.72
CA LEU A 562 -91.82 -25.21 32.43
C LEU A 562 -91.02 -25.79 33.60
#